data_AF-A0A1R4AA00-F1
#
_entry.id   AF-A0A1R4AA00-F1
#
_cell.length_a   1.000
_cell.length_b   1.000
_cell.length_c   1.000
_cell.angle_alpha   90.00
_cell.angle_beta   90.00
_cell.angle_gamma   90.00
#
_symmetry.space_group_name_H-M   'P 1'
#
loop_
_entity.id
_entity.type
_entity.pdbx_description
1 polymer ?
#
loop_
_entity_poly.entity_id
_entity_poly.type
_entity_poly.pdbx_seq_one_letter_code
_entity_poly.pdbx_strand_id
1 'polypeptide(L)'
;MAKQSEKKRALREEKLTQRYKIAMYFSMISWILVNLLRKTPINFTNVSRFIVIYTYYFIATSQIFKSLDLGVPFSIWNDLFIVTFLSQILSIFTPLGYKLLYIVPFYLSYKGFALLYNWCTEKPPLDEHLCQKKQQKQKVKYIRH
;
A
#
# COMPACT_ATOMS: atom_id res chain seq x y z
N MET A 1 32.34 7.39 -7.76
CA MET A 1 31.51 6.22 -7.38
C MET A 1 30.06 6.58 -7.01
N ALA A 2 29.78 7.75 -6.41
CA ALA A 2 28.41 8.19 -6.05
C ALA A 2 27.43 8.29 -7.24
N LYS A 3 27.84 8.84 -8.38
CA LYS A 3 26.99 9.02 -9.58
C LYS A 3 26.40 7.71 -10.16
N GLN A 4 27.09 6.58 -9.98
CA GLN A 4 26.57 5.28 -10.44
C GLN A 4 25.50 4.71 -9.50
N SER A 5 25.56 5.04 -8.21
CA SER A 5 24.57 4.64 -7.21
C SER A 5 23.26 5.40 -7.41
N GLU A 6 23.35 6.71 -7.65
CA GLU A 6 22.21 7.58 -7.96
C GLU A 6 21.51 7.16 -9.25
N LYS A 7 22.27 6.87 -10.32
CA LYS A 7 21.68 6.42 -11.59
C LYS A 7 20.96 5.07 -11.46
N LYS A 8 21.51 4.14 -10.67
CA LYS A 8 20.85 2.85 -10.36
C LYS A 8 19.60 3.02 -9.50
N ARG A 9 19.60 4.01 -8.61
CA ARG A 9 18.46 4.35 -7.75
C ARG A 9 17.32 4.98 -8.57
N ALA A 10 17.62 5.98 -9.39
CA ALA A 10 16.64 6.60 -10.30
C ALA A 10 15.98 5.57 -11.25
N LEU A 11 16.78 4.68 -11.85
CA LEU A 11 16.26 3.59 -12.69
C LEU A 11 15.33 2.63 -11.93
N ARG A 12 15.56 2.42 -10.63
CA ARG A 12 14.72 1.57 -9.78
C ARG A 12 13.42 2.29 -9.43
N GLU A 13 13.50 3.57 -9.08
CA GLU A 13 12.35 4.42 -8.77
C GLU A 13 11.41 4.56 -9.98
N GLU A 14 11.96 4.76 -11.18
CA GLU A 14 11.19 4.82 -12.42
C GLU A 14 10.46 3.50 -12.70
N LYS A 15 11.17 2.36 -12.60
CA LYS A 15 10.57 1.03 -12.78
C LYS A 15 9.48 0.74 -11.76
N LEU A 16 9.67 1.11 -10.49
CA LEU A 16 8.65 0.93 -9.44
C LEU A 16 7.44 1.81 -9.72
N THR A 17 7.67 3.09 -10.05
CA THR A 17 6.62 4.05 -10.40
C THR A 17 5.77 3.55 -11.56
N GLN A 18 6.42 3.05 -12.63
CA GLN A 18 5.73 2.46 -13.76
C GLN A 18 4.89 1.24 -13.35
N ARG A 19 5.42 0.33 -12.52
CA ARG A 19 4.67 -0.84 -12.04
C ARG A 19 3.42 -0.46 -11.25
N TYR A 20 3.52 0.48 -10.31
CA TYR A 20 2.35 0.94 -9.55
C TYR A 20 1.31 1.63 -10.43
N LYS A 21 1.75 2.46 -11.39
CA LYS A 21 0.85 3.10 -12.36
C LYS A 21 0.13 2.06 -13.24
N ILE A 22 0.86 1.09 -13.78
CA ILE A 22 0.28 0.01 -14.59
C ILE A 22 -0.74 -0.79 -13.77
N ALA A 23 -0.40 -1.19 -12.54
CA ALA A 23 -1.32 -1.93 -11.68
C ALA A 23 -2.60 -1.12 -11.35
N MET A 24 -2.45 0.18 -11.06
CA MET A 24 -3.57 1.08 -10.81
C MET A 24 -4.48 1.17 -12.05
N TYR A 25 -3.93 1.49 -13.22
CA TYR A 25 -4.71 1.61 -14.46
C TYR A 25 -5.38 0.28 -14.85
N PHE A 26 -4.66 -0.84 -14.73
CA PHE A 26 -5.21 -2.16 -14.98
C PHE A 26 -6.42 -2.43 -14.08
N SER A 27 -6.31 -2.12 -12.79
CA SER A 27 -7.43 -2.30 -11.85
C SER A 27 -8.64 -1.42 -12.23
N MET A 28 -8.43 -0.15 -12.59
CA MET A 28 -9.50 0.78 -12.98
C MET A 28 -10.20 0.35 -14.27
N ILE A 29 -9.42 0.02 -15.29
CA ILE A 29 -9.92 -0.44 -16.58
C ILE A 29 -10.72 -1.75 -16.41
N SER A 30 -10.20 -2.68 -15.60
CA SER A 30 -10.90 -3.95 -15.32
C SER A 30 -12.28 -3.73 -14.68
N TRP A 31 -12.40 -2.77 -13.76
CA TRP A 31 -13.68 -2.47 -13.11
C TRP A 31 -14.68 -1.83 -14.08
N ILE A 32 -14.21 -0.91 -14.92
CA ILE A 32 -15.04 -0.29 -15.97
C ILE A 32 -15.54 -1.34 -16.96
N LEU A 33 -14.64 -2.20 -17.45
CA LEU A 33 -14.97 -3.31 -18.37
C LEU A 33 -16.01 -4.26 -17.76
N VAL A 34 -15.82 -4.67 -16.51
CA VAL A 34 -16.76 -5.58 -15.83
C VAL A 34 -18.15 -4.96 -15.68
N ASN A 35 -18.23 -3.68 -15.30
CA ASN A 35 -19.52 -3.00 -15.15
C ASN A 35 -20.21 -2.76 -16.51
N LEU A 36 -19.44 -2.51 -17.58
CA LEU A 36 -19.95 -2.49 -18.95
C LEU A 36 -20.52 -3.87 -19.36
N LEU A 37 -19.78 -4.95 -19.11
CA LEU A 37 -20.21 -6.32 -19.43
C LEU A 37 -21.47 -6.73 -18.67
N ARG A 38 -21.60 -6.32 -17.40
CA ARG A 38 -22.77 -6.59 -16.56
C ARG A 38 -23.95 -5.66 -16.84
N LYS A 39 -23.80 -4.68 -17.76
CA LYS A 39 -24.80 -3.63 -18.05
C LYS A 39 -25.33 -2.97 -16.77
N THR A 40 -24.47 -2.79 -15.76
CA THR A 40 -24.88 -2.19 -14.49
C THR A 40 -25.27 -0.73 -14.72
N PRO A 41 -26.43 -0.28 -14.22
CA PRO A 41 -26.84 1.11 -14.39
C PRO A 41 -25.87 2.05 -13.66
N ILE A 42 -25.70 3.24 -14.25
CA ILE A 42 -24.90 4.33 -13.67
C ILE A 42 -25.71 4.96 -12.54
N ASN A 43 -25.73 4.28 -11.40
CA ASN A 43 -26.38 4.74 -10.18
C ASN A 43 -25.35 5.46 -9.28
N PHE A 44 -25.82 6.41 -8.47
CA PHE A 44 -25.00 7.13 -7.49
C PHE A 44 -24.17 6.19 -6.61
N THR A 45 -24.70 5.02 -6.25
CA THR A 45 -24.01 4.00 -5.46
C THR A 45 -22.77 3.42 -6.17
N ASN A 46 -22.84 3.19 -7.49
CA ASN A 46 -21.70 2.64 -8.25
C ASN A 46 -20.64 3.72 -8.51
N VAL A 47 -21.09 4.95 -8.76
CA VAL A 47 -20.21 6.11 -8.94
C VAL A 47 -19.47 6.44 -7.63
N SER A 48 -20.18 6.49 -6.50
CA SER A 48 -19.56 6.74 -5.19
C SER A 48 -18.56 5.65 -4.80
N ARG A 49 -18.85 4.37 -5.07
CA ARG A 49 -17.88 3.27 -4.88
C ARG A 49 -16.61 3.49 -5.70
N PHE A 50 -16.75 3.85 -6.97
CA PHE A 50 -15.61 4.14 -7.84
C PHE A 50 -14.78 5.31 -7.31
N ILE A 51 -15.44 6.41 -6.91
CA ILE A 51 -14.78 7.59 -6.35
C ILE A 51 -13.99 7.20 -5.10
N VAL A 52 -14.59 6.47 -4.15
CA VAL A 52 -13.91 6.06 -2.92
C VAL A 52 -12.66 5.26 -3.23
N ILE A 53 -12.75 4.23 -4.08
CA ILE A 53 -11.61 3.39 -4.42
C ILE A 53 -10.52 4.22 -5.15
N TYR A 54 -10.92 5.09 -6.07
CA TYR A 54 -10.02 6.00 -6.77
C TYR A 54 -9.27 6.93 -5.82
N THR A 55 -9.97 7.52 -4.85
CA THR A 55 -9.36 8.40 -3.85
C THR A 55 -8.29 7.67 -3.04
N TYR A 56 -8.55 6.44 -2.61
CA TYR A 56 -7.55 5.64 -1.88
C TYR A 56 -6.33 5.28 -2.74
N TYR A 57 -6.52 4.91 -4.00
CA TYR A 57 -5.40 4.71 -4.94
C TYR A 57 -4.58 5.98 -5.14
N PHE A 58 -5.24 7.11 -5.32
CA PHE A 58 -4.58 8.39 -5.53
C PHE A 58 -3.73 8.77 -4.32
N ILE A 59 -4.27 8.61 -3.10
CA ILE A 59 -3.54 8.87 -1.86
C ILE A 59 -2.34 7.91 -1.74
N ALA A 60 -2.56 6.60 -1.89
CA ALA A 60 -1.50 5.59 -1.74
C ALA A 60 -0.35 5.83 -2.73
N THR A 61 -0.66 6.02 -4.01
CA THR A 61 0.35 6.23 -5.06
C THR A 61 1.07 7.56 -4.91
N SER A 62 0.36 8.65 -4.59
CA SER A 62 0.98 9.95 -4.33
C SER A 62 1.99 9.89 -3.18
N GLN A 63 1.65 9.17 -2.12
CA GLN A 63 2.52 9.03 -0.97
C GLN A 63 3.68 8.06 -1.20
N ILE A 64 3.47 6.99 -1.99
CA ILE A 64 4.56 6.12 -2.45
C ILE A 64 5.58 6.91 -3.27
N PHE A 65 5.14 7.75 -4.21
CA PHE A 65 6.04 8.57 -5.03
C PHE A 65 6.82 9.57 -4.18
N LYS A 66 6.14 10.31 -3.29
CA LYS A 66 6.82 11.20 -2.34
C LYS A 66 7.84 10.45 -1.48
N SER A 67 7.51 9.26 -1.00
CA SER A 67 8.41 8.46 -0.17
C SER A 67 9.61 7.91 -0.94
N LEU A 68 9.42 7.54 -2.22
CA LEU A 68 10.49 7.12 -3.13
C LEU A 68 11.47 8.27 -3.36
N ASP A 69 10.96 9.46 -3.67
CA ASP A 69 11.78 10.67 -3.89
C ASP A 69 12.60 11.02 -2.64
N LEU A 70 11.99 10.92 -1.45
CA LEU A 70 12.64 11.19 -0.17
C LEU A 70 13.53 10.03 0.32
N GLY A 71 13.46 8.85 -0.29
CA GLY A 71 14.19 7.66 0.14
C GLY A 71 13.72 7.07 1.48
N VAL A 72 12.49 7.36 1.87
CA VAL A 72 11.90 6.93 3.16
C VAL A 72 11.13 5.62 2.95
N PRO A 73 11.10 4.71 3.95
CA PRO A 73 10.26 3.52 3.87
C PRO A 73 8.78 3.87 3.65
N PHE A 74 8.17 3.24 2.66
CA PHE A 74 6.76 3.46 2.27
C PHE A 74 5.86 2.25 2.57
N SER A 75 6.25 1.41 3.53
CA SER A 75 5.53 0.15 3.85
C SER A 75 4.04 0.38 4.11
N ILE A 76 3.69 1.45 4.84
CA ILE A 76 2.30 1.78 5.16
C ILE A 76 1.49 2.07 3.90
N TRP A 77 2.06 2.84 2.98
CA TRP A 77 1.40 3.20 1.72
C TRP A 77 1.32 2.02 0.75
N ASN A 78 2.29 1.11 0.80
CA ASN A 78 2.24 -0.14 0.06
C ASN A 78 1.14 -1.07 0.60
N ASP A 79 1.01 -1.23 1.92
CA ASP A 79 -0.10 -1.97 2.53
C ASP A 79 -1.44 -1.39 2.07
N LEU A 80 -1.57 -0.05 2.08
CA LEU A 80 -2.76 0.63 1.62
C LEU A 80 -3.07 0.35 0.14
N PHE A 81 -2.04 0.37 -0.72
CA PHE A 81 -2.18 0.03 -2.14
C PHE A 81 -2.70 -1.41 -2.32
N ILE A 82 -2.13 -2.37 -1.58
CA ILE A 82 -2.54 -3.78 -1.64
C ILE A 82 -3.97 -3.96 -1.15
N VAL A 83 -4.35 -3.35 -0.03
CA VAL A 83 -5.72 -3.42 0.50
C VAL A 83 -6.71 -2.81 -0.49
N THR A 84 -6.35 -1.71 -1.13
CA THR A 84 -7.19 -1.06 -2.16
C THR A 84 -7.34 -1.96 -3.38
N PHE A 85 -6.27 -2.61 -3.82
CA PHE A 85 -6.29 -3.57 -4.92
C PHE A 85 -7.16 -4.79 -4.62
N LEU A 86 -7.00 -5.38 -3.44
CA LEU A 86 -7.85 -6.49 -2.99
C LEU A 86 -9.31 -6.08 -2.84
N SER A 87 -9.57 -4.89 -2.30
CA SER A 87 -10.92 -4.33 -2.15
C SER A 87 -11.60 -4.14 -3.50
N GLN A 88 -10.86 -3.70 -4.52
CA GLN A 88 -11.37 -3.55 -5.88
C GLN A 88 -11.69 -4.90 -6.53
N ILE A 89 -10.78 -5.88 -6.44
CA ILE A 89 -11.04 -7.24 -6.92
C ILE A 89 -12.27 -7.81 -6.22
N LEU A 90 -12.35 -7.68 -4.90
CA LEU A 90 -13.49 -8.17 -4.15
C LEU A 90 -14.79 -7.43 -4.51
N SER A 91 -14.68 -6.14 -4.89
CA SER A 91 -15.81 -5.33 -5.36
C SER A 91 -16.36 -5.81 -6.71
N ILE A 92 -15.57 -6.54 -7.50
CA ILE A 92 -16.04 -7.19 -8.73
C ILE A 92 -16.97 -8.36 -8.39
N PHE A 93 -16.63 -9.15 -7.37
CA PHE A 93 -17.44 -10.31 -6.98
C PHE A 93 -18.61 -9.96 -6.07
N THR A 94 -18.41 -8.98 -5.17
CA THR A 94 -19.38 -8.63 -4.13
C THR A 94 -19.58 -7.12 -4.05
N PRO A 95 -20.81 -6.62 -3.87
CA PRO A 95 -21.07 -5.18 -3.74
C PRO A 95 -20.52 -4.59 -2.44
N LEU A 96 -20.05 -5.43 -1.51
CA LEU A 96 -19.49 -5.04 -0.21
C LEU A 96 -17.97 -4.92 -0.23
N GLY A 97 -17.28 -5.30 -1.32
CA GLY A 97 -15.82 -5.34 -1.36
C GLY A 97 -15.14 -4.01 -1.02
N TYR A 98 -15.74 -2.89 -1.44
CA TYR A 98 -15.24 -1.54 -1.12
C TYR A 98 -15.24 -1.23 0.38
N LYS A 99 -16.04 -1.94 1.20
CA LYS A 99 -16.12 -1.69 2.65
C LYS A 99 -14.84 -2.06 3.40
N LEU A 100 -13.97 -2.89 2.83
CA LEU A 100 -12.63 -3.15 3.36
C LEU A 100 -11.83 -1.85 3.58
N LEU A 101 -12.08 -0.84 2.74
CA LEU A 101 -11.42 0.46 2.87
C LEU A 101 -11.81 1.23 4.13
N TYR A 102 -12.94 0.91 4.78
CA TYR A 102 -13.29 1.52 6.07
C TYR A 102 -12.38 1.06 7.21
N ILE A 103 -11.66 -0.06 7.08
CA ILE A 103 -10.70 -0.53 8.08
C ILE A 103 -9.40 0.29 8.03
N VAL A 104 -9.09 0.88 6.87
CA VAL A 104 -7.88 1.69 6.66
C VAL A 104 -7.72 2.82 7.68
N PRO A 105 -8.72 3.70 7.91
CA PRO A 105 -8.58 4.77 8.89
C PRO A 105 -8.28 4.22 10.28
N PHE A 106 -8.93 3.13 10.71
CA PHE A 106 -8.64 2.50 12.01
C PHE A 106 -7.20 1.97 12.10
N TYR A 107 -6.69 1.34 11.03
CA TYR A 107 -5.30 0.87 10.98
C TYR A 107 -4.28 2.02 11.02
N LEU A 108 -4.56 3.10 10.27
CA LEU A 108 -3.73 4.31 10.30
C LEU A 108 -3.77 4.99 11.68
N SER A 109 -4.94 5.07 12.31
CA SER A 109 -5.08 5.57 13.67
C SER A 109 -4.29 4.72 14.65
N TYR A 110 -4.37 3.39 14.58
CA TYR A 110 -3.61 2.50 15.46
C TYR A 110 -2.10 2.73 15.35
N LYS A 111 -1.55 2.76 14.11
CA LYS A 111 -0.13 3.04 13.90
C LYS A 111 0.26 4.47 14.31
N GLY A 112 -0.61 5.45 14.04
CA GLY A 112 -0.40 6.84 14.44
C GLY A 112 -0.38 7.02 15.96
N PHE A 113 -1.32 6.38 16.68
CA PHE A 113 -1.35 6.39 18.14
C PHE A 113 -0.15 5.69 18.75
N ALA A 114 0.30 4.57 18.18
CA ALA A 114 1.52 3.90 18.65
C ALA A 114 2.77 4.79 18.50
N LEU A 115 2.87 5.51 17.38
CA LEU A 115 3.95 6.48 17.16
C LEU A 115 3.88 7.66 18.13
N LEU A 116 2.69 8.25 18.33
CA LEU A 116 2.48 9.33 19.29
C LEU A 116 2.76 8.89 20.73
N TYR A 117 2.32 7.68 21.09
CA TYR A 117 2.57 7.10 22.40
C TYR A 117 4.07 6.90 22.64
N ASN A 118 4.79 6.32 21.67
CA ASN A 118 6.24 6.15 21.74
C ASN A 118 7.02 7.47 21.63
N TRP A 119 6.40 8.54 21.14
CA TRP A 119 6.99 9.87 21.15
C TRP A 119 6.78 10.57 22.51
N CYS A 120 5.60 10.40 23.11
CA CYS A 120 5.27 10.96 24.43
C CYS A 120 5.92 10.19 25.60
N THR A 121 6.14 8.89 25.44
CA THR A 121 6.97 8.10 26.37
C THR A 121 8.33 7.92 25.71
N GLU A 122 9.40 8.51 26.25
CA GLU A 122 10.80 8.49 25.78
C GLU A 122 11.43 7.07 25.68
N LYS A 123 10.71 6.08 25.16
CA LYS A 123 11.24 4.75 24.87
C LYS A 123 11.80 4.79 23.46
N PRO A 124 13.10 4.52 23.27
CA PRO A 124 13.68 4.46 21.94
C PRO A 124 12.88 3.44 21.10
N PRO A 125 12.70 3.70 19.79
CA PRO A 125 11.82 2.92 18.96
C PRO A 125 12.22 1.45 19.03
N LEU A 126 11.23 0.59 19.32
CA LEU A 126 11.38 -0.84 19.17
C LEU A 126 11.46 -1.10 17.66
N ASP A 127 12.66 -0.97 17.10
CA ASP A 127 12.93 -1.32 15.71
C ASP A 127 12.45 -2.75 15.46
N GLU A 128 11.34 -2.91 14.73
CA GLU A 128 10.86 -4.22 14.27
C GLU A 128 11.96 -4.97 13.49
N HIS A 129 12.89 -4.23 12.89
CA HIS A 129 14.10 -4.76 12.25
C HIS A 129 15.06 -5.49 13.22
N LEU A 130 15.14 -5.10 14.50
CA LEU A 130 15.97 -5.78 15.51
C LEU A 130 15.32 -7.10 15.98
N CYS A 131 14.00 -7.15 16.05
CA CYS A 131 13.26 -8.35 16.45
C CYS A 131 13.33 -9.45 15.38
N GLN A 132 13.18 -9.09 14.10
CA GLN A 132 13.37 -10.03 12.98
C GLN A 132 14.81 -10.55 12.88
N LYS A 133 15.82 -9.69 13.12
CA LYS A 133 17.23 -10.09 13.09
C LYS A 133 17.60 -11.04 14.24
N LYS A 134 16.97 -10.90 15.41
CA LYS A 134 17.10 -11.85 16.53
C LYS A 134 16.47 -13.22 16.19
N GLN A 135 15.30 -13.25 15.57
CA GLN A 135 14.65 -14.51 15.16
C GLN A 135 15.40 -15.22 14.02
N GLN A 136 15.96 -14.49 13.06
CA GLN A 136 16.80 -15.08 12.00
C GLN A 136 18.11 -15.66 12.55
N LYS A 137 18.78 -14.98 13.50
CA LYS A 137 19.97 -15.52 14.16
C LYS A 137 19.69 -16.77 15.00
N GLN A 138 18.51 -16.88 15.61
CA GLN A 138 18.11 -18.09 16.34
C GLN A 138 17.86 -19.27 15.40
N LYS A 139 17.23 -19.07 14.23
CA LYS A 139 17.02 -20.16 13.25
C LYS A 139 18.32 -20.74 12.69
N VAL A 140 19.36 -19.92 12.50
CA VAL A 140 20.67 -20.40 11.97
C VAL A 140 21.42 -21.26 13.00
N LYS A 141 21.18 -21.06 14.31
CA LYS A 141 21.89 -21.81 15.36
C LYS A 141 21.43 -23.27 15.52
N TYR A 142 20.32 -23.67 14.89
CA TYR A 142 19.78 -25.03 14.94
C TYR A 142 20.14 -25.90 13.73
N ILE A 143 20.95 -25.39 12.79
CA ILE A 143 21.48 -26.19 11.67
C ILE A 143 22.95 -26.49 11.95
N ARG A 144 23.19 -27.49 12.81
CA ARG A 144 24.44 -28.26 12.87
C ARG A 144 24.04 -29.72 12.94
N HIS A 145 24.02 -30.37 11.78
CA HIS A 145 24.21 -31.81 11.66
C HIS A 145 25.71 -32.08 11.61
#